data_AF-A0A1F7GRZ9-F1
#
_entry.id   AF-A0A1F7GRZ9-F1
#
_cell.length_a   1.000
_cell.length_b   1.000
_cell.length_c   1.000
_cell.angle_alpha   90.00
_cell.angle_beta   90.00
_cell.angle_gamma   90.00
#
_symmetry.space_group_name_H-M   'P 1'
#
loop_
_entity.id
_entity.type
_entity.pdbx_description
1 polymer ?
#
loop_
_entity_poly.entity_id
_entity_poly.type
_entity_poly.pdbx_seq_one_letter_code
_entity_poly.pdbx_strand_id
1 'polypeptide(L)'
;MKFVIFHGSFGGPGGNWFPQLKEKLEVLGQQVISPQFPIEDWEALNKAGLQTKPKKQNLKNWLGFFQKNVLPQLKRGEKLCFIGHSLGPLFILHIVEKFNLQLDSAIFVSPFFMNPPDLWQFDLVNSSFFSVNFNFDRLKKLIPTSYVLYSDSDPYVNTNQSILFAKALESSTIFVRRAGHMNSEVNLNEFPLVYDLCTTRLDLSLYQKYLVLLRERHSSDYIRSKYDTTIHLSPADLDREGKFHFQNLKEYGFATFMSGSKNWDPHGVYFEEGRKAARRIGDLTRVFLVERLSNLKRKILKEQIKADLQGGLKVYICMLDDIRAHGDEPDFGIWDYDYLCTIYYDKKGEMKEFVLDSRKQVIEKAKRWRDIILKKSVRIHNLDKDIDKFIKTQSS
;
A
#
# COMPACT_ATOMS: atom_id res chain seq x y z
N MET A 1 -5.90 -4.66 -3.78
CA MET A 1 -6.20 -4.53 -5.22
C MET A 1 -5.17 -5.33 -6.01
N LYS A 2 -5.49 -5.76 -7.23
CA LYS A 2 -4.49 -6.36 -8.14
C LYS A 2 -4.29 -5.47 -9.36
N PHE A 3 -3.03 -5.30 -9.75
CA PHE A 3 -2.62 -4.50 -10.89
C PHE A 3 -2.11 -5.40 -12.02
N VAL A 4 -2.45 -5.08 -13.26
CA VAL A 4 -1.88 -5.75 -14.44
C VAL A 4 -1.33 -4.71 -15.39
N ILE A 5 -0.03 -4.79 -15.68
CA ILE A 5 0.68 -3.83 -16.55
C ILE A 5 0.86 -4.45 -17.93
N PHE A 6 0.41 -3.76 -18.97
CA PHE A 6 0.47 -4.18 -20.37
C PHE A 6 1.45 -3.29 -21.12
N HIS A 7 2.54 -3.89 -21.61
CA HIS A 7 3.54 -3.20 -22.42
C HIS A 7 3.03 -2.93 -23.85
N GLY A 8 3.71 -2.02 -24.56
CA GLY A 8 3.47 -1.72 -25.96
C GLY A 8 4.12 -2.70 -26.94
N SER A 9 4.04 -2.39 -28.23
CA SER A 9 4.68 -3.13 -29.32
C SER A 9 6.19 -3.25 -29.10
N PHE A 10 6.77 -4.44 -29.36
CA PHE A 10 8.20 -4.72 -29.13
C PHE A 10 8.70 -4.50 -27.69
N GLY A 11 7.81 -4.17 -26.75
CA GLY A 11 8.15 -3.92 -25.36
C GLY A 11 8.20 -5.17 -24.50
N GLY A 12 8.43 -4.96 -23.22
CA GLY A 12 8.43 -6.01 -22.22
C GLY A 12 8.25 -5.46 -20.81
N PRO A 13 8.08 -6.32 -19.80
CA PRO A 13 7.83 -5.92 -18.42
C PRO A 13 9.04 -5.25 -17.75
N GLY A 14 10.24 -5.40 -18.34
CA GLY A 14 11.48 -4.76 -17.90
C GLY A 14 11.71 -3.35 -18.45
N GLY A 15 10.87 -2.86 -19.36
CA GLY A 15 11.06 -1.57 -20.04
C GLY A 15 10.34 -0.40 -19.36
N ASN A 16 10.70 0.82 -19.77
CA ASN A 16 10.07 2.07 -19.33
C ASN A 16 10.02 2.18 -17.78
N TRP A 17 8.90 2.66 -17.26
CA TRP A 17 8.61 2.81 -15.85
C TRP A 17 7.91 1.59 -15.22
N PHE A 18 7.74 0.48 -15.96
CA PHE A 18 6.99 -0.67 -15.47
C PHE A 18 7.65 -1.37 -14.28
N PRO A 19 8.99 -1.61 -14.24
CA PRO A 19 9.64 -2.25 -13.10
C PRO A 19 9.49 -1.42 -11.83
N GLN A 20 9.74 -0.11 -11.94
CA GLN A 20 9.60 0.84 -10.86
C GLN A 20 8.16 0.88 -10.33
N LEU A 21 7.16 1.03 -11.21
CA LEU A 21 5.76 1.01 -10.80
C LEU A 21 5.39 -0.30 -10.09
N LYS A 22 5.82 -1.43 -10.63
CA LYS A 22 5.58 -2.75 -10.03
C LYS A 22 6.14 -2.80 -8.61
N GLU A 23 7.41 -2.44 -8.44
CA GLU A 23 8.07 -2.43 -7.13
C GLU A 23 7.35 -1.49 -6.15
N LYS A 24 6.99 -0.26 -6.57
CA LYS A 24 6.28 0.68 -5.68
C LYS A 24 4.93 0.12 -5.22
N LEU A 25 4.19 -0.55 -6.09
CA LEU A 25 2.90 -1.15 -5.74
C LEU A 25 3.06 -2.43 -4.89
N GLU A 26 4.08 -3.24 -5.14
CA GLU A 26 4.39 -4.43 -4.33
C GLU A 26 4.81 -4.05 -2.90
N VAL A 27 5.56 -2.96 -2.73
CA VAL A 27 5.86 -2.37 -1.41
C VAL A 27 4.58 -1.98 -0.67
N LEU A 28 3.53 -1.55 -1.39
CA LEU A 28 2.20 -1.33 -0.80
C LEU A 28 1.42 -2.62 -0.56
N GLY A 29 2.05 -3.79 -0.59
CA GLY A 29 1.42 -5.09 -0.41
C GLY A 29 0.41 -5.45 -1.51
N GLN A 30 0.48 -4.78 -2.67
CA GLN A 30 -0.41 -5.07 -3.79
C GLN A 30 0.18 -6.19 -4.66
N GLN A 31 -0.70 -6.98 -5.26
CA GLN A 31 -0.27 -7.97 -6.27
C GLN A 31 -0.15 -7.28 -7.63
N VAL A 32 0.97 -7.45 -8.31
CA VAL A 32 1.22 -6.85 -9.62
C VAL A 32 1.64 -7.93 -10.62
N ILE A 33 0.91 -8.03 -11.72
CA ILE A 33 1.24 -8.89 -12.86
C ILE A 33 1.79 -8.01 -13.97
N SER A 34 3.01 -8.27 -14.42
CA SER A 34 3.62 -7.60 -15.58
C SER A 34 4.13 -8.69 -16.52
N PRO A 35 3.28 -9.23 -17.40
CA PRO A 35 3.65 -10.34 -18.27
C PRO A 35 4.46 -9.87 -19.48
N GLN A 36 5.35 -10.74 -19.97
CA GLN A 36 5.92 -10.61 -21.31
C GLN A 36 4.95 -11.22 -22.32
N PHE A 37 4.23 -10.40 -23.07
CA PHE A 37 3.45 -10.86 -24.21
C PHE A 37 4.37 -11.26 -25.38
N PRO A 38 3.88 -12.11 -26.32
CA PRO A 38 4.64 -12.49 -27.49
C PRO A 38 5.01 -11.28 -28.36
N ILE A 39 6.30 -10.98 -28.50
CA ILE A 39 6.81 -9.91 -29.36
C ILE A 39 7.59 -10.47 -30.55
N GLU A 40 7.68 -9.68 -31.62
CA GLU A 40 8.64 -9.94 -32.69
C GLU A 40 10.05 -9.54 -32.28
N ASP A 41 11.05 -10.15 -32.93
CA ASP A 41 12.43 -9.70 -32.83
C ASP A 41 12.65 -8.54 -33.81
N TRP A 42 13.12 -7.39 -33.28
CA TRP A 42 13.24 -6.15 -34.06
C TRP A 42 14.23 -6.29 -35.22
N GLU A 43 15.40 -6.89 -34.99
CA GLU A 43 16.45 -7.03 -36.01
C GLU A 43 16.03 -8.02 -37.09
N ALA A 44 15.48 -9.17 -36.70
CA ALA A 44 15.01 -10.19 -37.63
C ALA A 44 13.83 -9.69 -38.47
N LEU A 45 12.92 -8.91 -37.88
CA LEU A 45 11.80 -8.31 -38.61
C LEU A 45 12.32 -7.32 -39.66
N ASN A 46 13.24 -6.43 -39.28
CA ASN A 46 13.84 -5.47 -40.21
C ASN A 46 14.58 -6.16 -41.36
N LYS A 47 15.29 -7.26 -41.07
CA LYS A 47 15.97 -8.06 -42.11
C LYS A 47 14.99 -8.75 -43.05
N ALA A 48 13.81 -9.17 -42.56
CA ALA A 48 12.79 -9.82 -43.38
C ALA A 48 12.03 -8.83 -44.30
N GLY A 49 11.92 -7.57 -43.88
CA GLY A 49 11.31 -6.49 -44.67
C GLY A 49 9.78 -6.50 -44.70
N LEU A 50 9.22 -5.52 -45.42
CA LEU A 50 7.78 -5.18 -45.46
C LEU A 50 6.81 -6.32 -45.84
N GLN A 51 7.28 -7.32 -46.58
CA GLN A 51 6.44 -8.42 -47.06
C GLN A 51 6.30 -9.56 -46.05
N THR A 52 6.95 -9.46 -44.89
CA THR A 52 6.82 -10.45 -43.82
C THR A 52 5.47 -10.35 -43.11
N LYS A 53 5.10 -11.42 -42.40
CA LYS A 53 3.90 -11.44 -41.54
C LYS A 53 4.31 -11.61 -40.08
N PRO A 54 3.61 -10.96 -39.13
CA PRO A 54 3.90 -11.12 -37.71
C PRO A 54 3.53 -12.54 -37.27
N LYS A 55 4.51 -13.30 -36.80
CA LYS A 55 4.39 -14.68 -36.33
C LYS A 55 4.00 -14.75 -34.85
N LYS A 56 4.55 -13.84 -34.03
CA LYS A 56 4.41 -13.77 -32.58
C LYS A 56 3.50 -12.63 -32.14
N GLN A 57 3.79 -11.39 -32.56
CA GLN A 57 3.07 -10.21 -32.10
C GLN A 57 1.80 -9.95 -32.94
N ASN A 58 0.71 -10.59 -32.56
CA ASN A 58 -0.61 -10.39 -33.15
C ASN A 58 -1.71 -10.65 -32.11
N LEU A 59 -2.92 -10.14 -32.37
CA LEU A 59 -4.04 -10.18 -31.43
C LEU A 59 -4.39 -11.62 -31.00
N LYS A 60 -4.39 -12.57 -31.95
CA LYS A 60 -4.70 -13.98 -31.65
C LYS A 60 -3.72 -14.55 -30.62
N ASN A 61 -2.43 -14.33 -30.81
CA ASN A 61 -1.39 -14.83 -29.92
C ASN A 61 -1.42 -14.13 -28.56
N TRP A 62 -1.64 -12.81 -28.52
CA TRP A 62 -1.76 -12.06 -27.26
C TRP A 62 -3.00 -12.49 -26.46
N LEU A 63 -4.15 -12.69 -27.12
CA LEU A 63 -5.36 -13.23 -26.49
C LEU A 63 -5.12 -14.65 -25.96
N GLY A 64 -4.49 -15.53 -26.74
CA GLY A 64 -4.16 -16.89 -26.32
C GLY A 64 -3.20 -16.91 -25.13
N PHE A 65 -2.19 -16.03 -25.14
CA PHE A 65 -1.26 -15.87 -24.03
C PHE A 65 -1.98 -15.34 -22.78
N PHE A 66 -2.82 -14.31 -22.92
CA PHE A 66 -3.59 -13.75 -21.80
C PHE A 66 -4.49 -14.82 -21.17
N GLN A 67 -5.25 -15.53 -21.99
CA GLN A 67 -6.16 -16.59 -21.54
C GLN A 67 -5.43 -17.72 -20.82
N LYS A 68 -4.24 -18.10 -21.30
CA LYS A 68 -3.46 -19.20 -20.71
C LYS A 68 -2.72 -18.80 -19.45
N ASN A 69 -2.12 -17.61 -19.42
CA ASN A 69 -1.11 -17.26 -18.42
C ASN A 69 -1.55 -16.16 -17.44
N VAL A 70 -2.42 -15.23 -17.85
CA VAL A 70 -2.80 -14.08 -17.03
C VAL A 70 -4.19 -14.28 -16.42
N LEU A 71 -5.18 -14.63 -17.24
CA LEU A 71 -6.57 -14.82 -16.83
C LEU A 71 -6.73 -15.79 -15.65
N PRO A 72 -6.03 -16.94 -15.56
CA PRO A 72 -6.15 -17.85 -14.42
C PRO A 72 -5.66 -17.26 -13.09
N GLN A 73 -4.86 -16.19 -13.14
CA GLN A 73 -4.39 -15.49 -11.94
C GLN A 73 -5.41 -14.45 -11.44
N LEU A 74 -6.43 -14.12 -12.23
CA LEU A 74 -7.44 -13.11 -11.89
C LEU A 74 -8.62 -13.79 -11.19
N LYS A 75 -8.89 -13.41 -9.93
CA LYS A 75 -9.98 -14.00 -9.14
C LYS A 75 -11.27 -13.22 -9.33
N ARG A 76 -12.40 -13.93 -9.36
CA ARG A 76 -13.72 -13.29 -9.38
C ARG A 76 -13.91 -12.45 -8.12
N GLY A 77 -14.36 -11.21 -8.30
CA GLY A 77 -14.63 -10.27 -7.21
C GLY A 77 -13.40 -9.50 -6.70
N GLU A 78 -12.21 -9.71 -7.27
CA GLU A 78 -11.06 -8.86 -6.92
C GLU A 78 -11.18 -7.48 -7.58
N LYS A 79 -10.77 -6.43 -6.87
CA LYS A 79 -10.60 -5.09 -7.47
C LYS A 79 -9.39 -5.14 -8.41
N LEU A 80 -9.64 -4.92 -9.71
CA LEU A 80 -8.64 -4.96 -10.78
C LEU A 80 -8.33 -3.56 -11.28
N CYS A 81 -7.05 -3.22 -11.40
CA CYS A 81 -6.60 -2.03 -12.12
C CYS A 81 -5.67 -2.44 -13.27
N PHE A 82 -6.07 -2.13 -14.51
CA PHE A 82 -5.25 -2.41 -15.68
C PHE A 82 -4.51 -1.15 -16.13
N ILE A 83 -3.21 -1.27 -16.39
CA ILE A 83 -2.36 -0.17 -16.84
C ILE A 83 -1.80 -0.55 -18.20
N GLY A 84 -2.13 0.20 -19.24
CA GLY A 84 -1.63 -0.05 -20.59
C GLY A 84 -0.75 1.10 -21.07
N HIS A 85 0.36 0.77 -21.72
CA HIS A 85 1.17 1.72 -22.47
C HIS A 85 1.12 1.44 -23.97
N SER A 86 0.97 2.48 -24.78
CA SER A 86 1.01 2.44 -26.25
C SER A 86 -0.04 1.49 -26.86
N LEU A 87 0.35 0.29 -27.31
CA LEU A 87 -0.58 -0.75 -27.80
C LEU A 87 -1.40 -1.39 -26.67
N GLY A 88 -0.88 -1.41 -25.44
CA GLY A 88 -1.49 -2.04 -24.27
C GLY A 88 -2.95 -1.62 -24.02
N PRO A 89 -3.31 -0.31 -24.03
CA PRO A 89 -4.68 0.19 -23.92
C PRO A 89 -5.66 -0.45 -24.91
N LEU A 90 -5.28 -0.57 -26.19
CA LEU A 90 -6.14 -1.17 -27.20
C LEU A 90 -6.34 -2.67 -26.92
N PHE A 91 -5.27 -3.37 -26.53
CA PHE A 91 -5.37 -4.76 -26.12
C PHE A 91 -6.23 -4.96 -24.86
N ILE A 92 -6.18 -4.03 -23.91
CA ILE A 92 -7.06 -4.02 -22.71
C ILE A 92 -8.53 -4.03 -23.13
N LEU A 93 -8.94 -3.23 -24.10
CA LEU A 93 -10.34 -3.22 -24.57
C LEU A 93 -10.77 -4.58 -25.13
N HIS A 94 -9.91 -5.21 -25.94
CA HIS A 94 -10.16 -6.55 -26.47
C HIS A 94 -10.38 -7.59 -25.37
N ILE A 95 -9.52 -7.63 -24.35
CA ILE A 95 -9.65 -8.63 -23.27
C ILE A 95 -10.81 -8.34 -22.33
N VAL A 96 -11.08 -7.07 -22.02
CA VAL A 96 -12.19 -6.68 -21.14
C VAL A 96 -13.52 -7.06 -21.78
N GLU A 97 -13.72 -6.74 -23.06
CA GLU A 97 -14.94 -7.09 -23.78
C GLU A 97 -15.10 -8.60 -23.98
N LYS A 98 -14.02 -9.27 -24.43
CA LYS A 98 -14.03 -10.71 -24.75
C LYS A 98 -14.26 -11.58 -23.53
N PHE A 99 -13.60 -11.28 -22.41
CA PHE A 99 -13.66 -12.09 -21.20
C PHE A 99 -14.62 -11.52 -20.13
N ASN A 100 -15.32 -10.43 -20.45
CA ASN A 100 -16.28 -9.76 -19.56
C ASN A 100 -15.66 -9.43 -18.19
N LEU A 101 -14.45 -8.85 -18.21
CA LEU A 101 -13.71 -8.53 -17.00
C LEU A 101 -14.23 -7.22 -16.41
N GLN A 102 -14.75 -7.28 -15.20
CA GLN A 102 -15.08 -6.07 -14.45
C GLN A 102 -13.80 -5.50 -13.83
N LEU A 103 -13.43 -4.29 -14.25
CA LEU A 103 -12.35 -3.53 -13.64
C LEU A 103 -12.89 -2.59 -12.56
N ASP A 104 -12.04 -2.26 -11.59
CA ASP A 104 -12.23 -1.08 -10.74
C ASP A 104 -11.80 0.17 -11.50
N SER A 105 -10.65 0.10 -12.17
CA SER A 105 -10.09 1.21 -12.94
C SER A 105 -9.17 0.76 -14.08
N ALA A 106 -8.94 1.67 -15.03
CA ALA A 106 -7.87 1.52 -16.03
C ALA A 106 -7.07 2.82 -16.23
N ILE A 107 -5.77 2.68 -16.48
CA ILE A 107 -4.87 3.80 -16.80
C ILE A 107 -4.27 3.53 -18.18
N PHE A 108 -4.54 4.42 -19.12
CA PHE A 108 -4.15 4.29 -20.52
C PHE A 108 -3.12 5.37 -20.87
N VAL A 109 -1.89 4.95 -21.15
CA VAL A 109 -0.77 5.86 -21.46
C VAL A 109 -0.47 5.80 -22.95
N SER A 110 -0.55 6.94 -23.65
CA SER A 110 -0.47 7.04 -25.12
C SER A 110 -1.39 6.06 -25.88
N PRO A 111 -2.71 6.01 -25.57
CA PRO A 111 -3.62 5.11 -26.27
C PRO A 111 -3.98 5.60 -27.68
N PHE A 112 -4.37 4.65 -28.53
CA PHE A 112 -4.87 4.88 -29.88
C PHE A 112 -5.79 3.73 -30.33
N PHE A 113 -6.66 3.97 -31.31
CA PHE A 113 -7.40 2.92 -32.01
C PHE A 113 -6.70 2.48 -33.30
N MET A 114 -6.05 3.45 -33.96
CA MET A 114 -5.31 3.30 -35.19
C MET A 114 -4.25 4.41 -35.26
N ASN A 115 -3.02 4.08 -35.68
CA ASN A 115 -1.98 5.08 -35.89
C ASN A 115 -1.91 5.51 -37.36
N PRO A 116 -1.39 6.71 -37.66
CA PRO A 116 -0.91 7.04 -38.98
C PRO A 116 0.30 6.15 -39.33
N PRO A 117 0.41 5.65 -40.56
CA PRO A 117 1.49 4.76 -40.96
C PRO A 117 2.79 5.54 -41.21
N ASP A 118 3.58 5.78 -40.17
CA ASP A 118 4.90 6.42 -40.30
C ASP A 118 6.07 5.42 -40.14
N LEU A 119 5.81 4.26 -39.52
CA LEU A 119 6.78 3.18 -39.33
C LEU A 119 6.13 1.82 -39.58
N TRP A 120 6.40 1.24 -40.76
CA TRP A 120 5.77 0.02 -41.24
C TRP A 120 5.90 -1.18 -40.29
N GLN A 121 6.97 -1.23 -39.48
CA GLN A 121 7.20 -2.30 -38.51
C GLN A 121 6.10 -2.31 -37.46
N PHE A 122 5.72 -1.13 -36.94
CA PHE A 122 4.66 -0.98 -35.94
C PHE A 122 3.29 -1.24 -36.56
N ASP A 123 3.03 -0.74 -37.76
CA ASP A 123 1.77 -1.01 -38.47
C ASP A 123 1.56 -2.50 -38.70
N LEU A 124 2.61 -3.20 -39.13
CA LEU A 124 2.56 -4.63 -39.41
C LEU A 124 2.16 -5.43 -38.16
N VAL A 125 2.84 -5.21 -37.04
CA VAL A 125 2.61 -5.96 -35.79
C VAL A 125 1.34 -5.51 -35.04
N ASN A 126 0.90 -4.26 -35.24
CA ASN A 126 -0.29 -3.72 -34.58
C ASN A 126 -1.58 -3.92 -35.39
N SER A 127 -1.47 -4.16 -36.70
CA SER A 127 -2.60 -4.27 -37.64
C SER A 127 -3.77 -5.11 -37.12
N SER A 128 -3.49 -6.29 -36.59
CA SER A 128 -4.51 -7.21 -36.07
C SER A 128 -5.21 -6.75 -34.79
N PHE A 129 -4.69 -5.73 -34.10
CA PHE A 129 -5.27 -5.16 -32.89
C PHE A 129 -6.17 -3.97 -33.19
N PHE A 130 -5.97 -3.27 -34.31
CA PHE A 130 -6.77 -2.11 -34.68
C PHE A 130 -8.25 -2.46 -34.77
N SER A 131 -9.06 -1.74 -34.01
CA SER A 131 -10.51 -1.91 -33.98
C SER A 131 -11.15 -0.64 -33.47
N VAL A 132 -12.26 -0.26 -34.09
CA VAL A 132 -13.18 0.78 -33.62
C VAL A 132 -14.59 0.22 -33.36
N ASN A 133 -14.78 -1.08 -33.57
CA ASN A 133 -16.09 -1.76 -33.48
C ASN A 133 -16.37 -2.30 -32.07
N PHE A 134 -15.82 -1.66 -31.04
CA PHE A 134 -16.08 -2.05 -29.66
C PHE A 134 -17.47 -1.61 -29.22
N ASN A 135 -18.10 -2.38 -28.33
CA ASN A 135 -19.30 -1.94 -27.63
C ASN A 135 -18.88 -1.00 -26.49
N PHE A 136 -18.71 0.29 -26.81
CA PHE A 136 -18.27 1.30 -25.85
C PHE A 136 -19.22 1.45 -24.66
N ASP A 137 -20.54 1.30 -24.84
CA ASP A 137 -21.50 1.34 -23.72
C ASP A 137 -21.30 0.19 -22.74
N ARG A 138 -20.90 -0.98 -23.23
CA ARG A 138 -20.52 -2.11 -22.38
C ARG A 138 -19.16 -1.88 -21.73
N LEU A 139 -18.18 -1.40 -22.47
CA LEU A 139 -16.83 -1.11 -21.94
C LEU A 139 -16.88 -0.07 -20.82
N LYS A 140 -17.66 1.00 -20.95
CA LYS A 140 -17.86 2.00 -19.90
C LYS A 140 -18.40 1.40 -18.58
N LYS A 141 -19.28 0.40 -18.68
CA LYS A 141 -19.80 -0.31 -17.49
C LYS A 141 -18.75 -1.24 -16.87
N LEU A 142 -17.95 -1.90 -17.71
CA LEU A 142 -16.88 -2.79 -17.27
C LEU A 142 -15.64 -2.03 -16.75
N ILE A 143 -15.47 -0.78 -17.15
CA ILE A 143 -14.34 0.10 -16.78
C ILE A 143 -14.92 1.43 -16.24
N PRO A 144 -15.51 1.42 -15.03
CA PRO A 144 -16.26 2.57 -14.51
C PRO A 144 -15.37 3.78 -14.20
N THR A 145 -14.08 3.56 -13.95
CA THR A 145 -13.08 4.63 -13.78
C THR A 145 -11.96 4.42 -14.78
N SER A 146 -11.61 5.45 -15.55
CA SER A 146 -10.41 5.37 -16.38
C SER A 146 -9.73 6.72 -16.56
N TYR A 147 -8.43 6.66 -16.83
CA TYR A 147 -7.59 7.81 -17.12
C TYR A 147 -6.86 7.62 -18.45
N VAL A 148 -6.83 8.65 -19.28
CA VAL A 148 -6.02 8.71 -20.50
C VAL A 148 -4.93 9.76 -20.32
N LEU A 149 -3.68 9.31 -20.36
CA LEU A 149 -2.50 10.18 -20.37
C LEU A 149 -2.01 10.32 -21.81
N TYR A 150 -1.71 11.54 -22.22
CA TYR A 150 -1.19 11.84 -23.56
C TYR A 150 -0.25 13.05 -23.53
N SER A 151 0.58 13.15 -24.56
CA SER A 151 1.56 14.21 -24.75
C SER A 151 1.34 14.91 -26.09
N ASP A 152 1.71 16.19 -26.17
CA ASP A 152 1.72 17.00 -27.39
C ASP A 152 3.00 16.80 -28.21
N SER A 153 3.99 16.09 -27.66
CA SER A 153 5.26 15.80 -28.33
C SER A 153 5.47 14.30 -28.57
N ASP A 154 4.40 13.49 -28.55
CA ASP A 154 4.48 12.06 -28.84
C ASP A 154 4.82 11.86 -30.33
N PRO A 155 5.97 11.27 -30.67
CA PRO A 155 6.40 11.13 -32.06
C PRO A 155 5.68 9.99 -32.81
N TYR A 156 4.94 9.13 -32.09
CA TYR A 156 4.32 7.93 -32.67
C TYR A 156 2.80 8.00 -32.68
N VAL A 157 2.20 8.65 -31.67
CA VAL A 157 0.74 8.70 -31.50
C VAL A 157 0.28 10.15 -31.57
N ASN A 158 -0.50 10.47 -32.60
CA ASN A 158 -1.13 11.78 -32.70
C ASN A 158 -2.06 12.02 -31.51
N THR A 159 -1.96 13.19 -30.87
CA THR A 159 -2.78 13.60 -29.72
C THR A 159 -4.29 13.37 -29.93
N ASN A 160 -4.79 13.57 -31.16
CA ASN A 160 -6.21 13.35 -31.46
C ASN A 160 -6.64 11.89 -31.27
N GLN A 161 -5.75 10.91 -31.48
CA GLN A 161 -6.07 9.50 -31.23
C GLN A 161 -6.32 9.25 -29.74
N SER A 162 -5.48 9.80 -28.86
CA SER A 162 -5.69 9.65 -27.42
C SER A 162 -6.94 10.40 -26.93
N ILE A 163 -7.23 11.58 -27.49
CA ILE A 163 -8.47 12.32 -27.20
C ILE A 163 -9.72 11.53 -27.67
N LEU A 164 -9.68 10.95 -28.87
CA LEU A 164 -10.77 10.10 -29.38
C LEU A 164 -10.96 8.87 -28.51
N PHE A 165 -9.87 8.21 -28.10
CA PHE A 165 -9.90 7.07 -27.18
C PHE A 165 -10.55 7.45 -25.85
N ALA A 166 -10.17 8.59 -25.28
CA ALA A 166 -10.75 9.09 -24.04
C ALA A 166 -12.26 9.37 -24.19
N LYS A 167 -12.66 10.06 -25.25
CA LYS A 167 -14.08 10.36 -25.52
C LYS A 167 -14.92 9.08 -25.66
N ALA A 168 -14.40 8.07 -26.36
CA ALA A 168 -15.11 6.81 -26.59
C ALA A 168 -15.39 6.04 -25.28
N LEU A 169 -14.52 6.18 -24.28
CA LEU A 169 -14.65 5.54 -22.96
C LEU A 169 -15.15 6.48 -21.85
N GLU A 170 -15.49 7.73 -22.17
CA GLU A 170 -15.77 8.78 -21.19
C GLU A 170 -14.66 8.88 -20.10
N SER A 171 -13.41 8.70 -20.55
CA SER A 171 -12.23 8.64 -19.70
C SER A 171 -11.74 10.03 -19.30
N SER A 172 -11.22 10.17 -18.08
CA SER A 172 -10.58 11.41 -17.63
C SER A 172 -9.26 11.63 -18.34
N THR A 173 -9.10 12.74 -19.05
CA THR A 173 -7.89 13.07 -19.79
C THR A 173 -6.87 13.83 -18.93
N ILE A 174 -5.60 13.42 -18.98
CA ILE A 174 -4.48 14.08 -18.32
C ILE A 174 -3.43 14.40 -19.38
N PHE A 175 -3.25 15.68 -19.65
CA PHE A 175 -2.24 16.18 -20.58
C PHE A 175 -0.88 16.30 -19.88
N VAL A 176 0.14 15.64 -20.44
CA VAL A 176 1.52 15.71 -19.96
C VAL A 176 2.37 16.43 -21.00
N ARG A 177 2.68 17.71 -20.72
CA ARG A 177 3.36 18.59 -21.66
C ARG A 177 4.77 18.08 -22.01
N ARG A 178 5.04 17.94 -23.31
CA ARG A 178 6.35 17.59 -23.89
C ARG A 178 6.96 16.30 -23.31
N ALA A 179 6.12 15.28 -23.07
CA ALA A 179 6.55 14.03 -22.44
C ALA A 179 6.84 12.90 -23.44
N GLY A 180 7.08 13.22 -24.72
CA GLY A 180 7.34 12.22 -25.76
C GLY A 180 6.25 11.15 -25.81
N HIS A 181 6.65 9.90 -26.01
CA HIS A 181 5.77 8.73 -25.90
C HIS A 181 5.66 8.18 -24.46
N MET A 182 6.04 8.98 -23.46
CA MET A 182 6.00 8.64 -22.02
C MET A 182 6.69 7.31 -21.70
N ASN A 183 7.88 7.13 -22.29
CA ASN A 183 8.70 5.93 -22.26
C ASN A 183 10.15 6.28 -21.86
N SER A 184 11.03 5.28 -21.86
CA SER A 184 12.45 5.49 -21.52
C SER A 184 13.22 6.36 -22.52
N GLU A 185 12.73 6.58 -23.75
CA GLU A 185 13.40 7.42 -24.75
C GLU A 185 13.50 8.89 -24.32
N VAL A 186 12.57 9.34 -23.47
CA VAL A 186 12.59 10.67 -22.84
C VAL A 186 13.09 10.61 -21.38
N ASN A 187 13.85 9.57 -21.03
CA ASN A 187 14.35 9.30 -19.68
C ASN A 187 13.26 9.10 -18.62
N LEU A 188 12.03 8.72 -19.02
CA LEU A 188 10.94 8.44 -18.11
C LEU A 188 10.98 6.97 -17.63
N ASN A 189 11.99 6.66 -16.82
CA ASN A 189 12.17 5.35 -16.17
C ASN A 189 11.39 5.22 -14.85
N GLU A 190 10.88 6.34 -14.34
CA GLU A 190 9.90 6.40 -13.27
C GLU A 190 8.75 7.29 -13.71
N PHE A 191 7.52 6.93 -13.34
CA PHE A 191 6.36 7.74 -13.67
C PHE A 191 5.48 7.98 -12.43
N PRO A 192 5.86 8.96 -11.57
CA PRO A 192 5.14 9.27 -10.34
C PRO A 192 3.64 9.50 -10.56
N LEU A 193 3.25 10.18 -11.63
CA LEU A 193 1.85 10.41 -11.96
C LEU A 193 1.05 9.10 -12.14
N VAL A 194 1.58 8.10 -12.83
CA VAL A 194 0.89 6.81 -12.98
C VAL A 194 0.82 6.07 -11.63
N TYR A 195 1.88 6.15 -10.84
CA TYR A 195 1.86 5.62 -9.48
C TYR A 195 0.80 6.28 -8.60
N ASP A 196 0.70 7.62 -8.63
CA ASP A 196 -0.29 8.37 -7.87
C ASP A 196 -1.72 8.02 -8.30
N LEU A 197 -1.97 7.89 -9.61
CA LEU A 197 -3.25 7.41 -10.11
C LEU A 197 -3.55 6.01 -9.57
N CYS A 198 -2.59 5.09 -9.56
CA CYS A 198 -2.78 3.77 -8.94
C CYS A 198 -3.09 3.87 -7.44
N THR A 199 -2.35 4.70 -6.67
CA THR A 199 -2.55 4.80 -5.22
C THR A 199 -3.87 5.47 -4.84
N THR A 200 -4.40 6.37 -5.69
CA THR A 200 -5.75 6.94 -5.47
C THR A 200 -6.86 5.90 -5.53
N ARG A 201 -6.59 4.71 -6.08
CA ARG A 201 -7.53 3.58 -6.16
C ARG A 201 -7.37 2.58 -5.01
N LEU A 202 -6.39 2.80 -4.13
CA LEU A 202 -6.07 1.90 -3.04
C LEU A 202 -6.72 2.33 -1.72
N ASP A 203 -7.39 1.39 -1.07
CA ASP A 203 -7.75 1.47 0.34
C ASP A 203 -6.49 1.17 1.18
N LEU A 204 -5.59 2.15 1.30
CA LEU A 204 -4.32 1.94 2.01
C LEU A 204 -4.51 1.82 3.53
N SER A 205 -3.93 0.76 4.07
CA SER A 205 -3.74 0.53 5.50
C SER A 205 -2.77 1.55 6.09
N LEU A 206 -2.81 1.77 7.41
CA LEU A 206 -1.88 2.64 8.12
C LEU A 206 -0.42 2.22 7.88
N TYR A 207 -0.14 0.91 7.91
CA TYR A 207 1.19 0.37 7.63
C TYR A 207 1.63 0.63 6.18
N GLN A 208 0.74 0.47 5.20
CA GLN A 208 1.08 0.76 3.80
C GLN A 208 1.37 2.24 3.57
N LYS A 209 0.59 3.15 4.18
CA LYS A 209 0.86 4.58 4.15
C LYS A 209 2.20 4.92 4.79
N TYR A 210 2.56 4.21 5.85
CA TYR A 210 3.84 4.38 6.51
C TYR A 210 5.02 4.04 5.60
N LEU A 211 4.93 2.93 4.85
CA LEU A 211 5.95 2.53 3.89
C LEU A 211 6.17 3.58 2.79
N VAL A 212 5.10 4.25 2.31
CA VAL A 212 5.22 5.37 1.36
C VAL A 212 6.05 6.50 1.96
N LEU A 213 5.69 6.95 3.16
CA LEU A 213 6.37 8.06 3.83
C LEU A 213 7.86 7.79 4.01
N LEU A 214 8.22 6.57 4.41
CA LEU A 214 9.61 6.19 4.60
C LEU A 214 10.42 6.24 3.29
N ARG A 215 9.84 5.74 2.19
CA ARG A 215 10.49 5.75 0.87
C ARG A 215 10.76 7.15 0.36
N GLU A 216 9.85 8.09 0.60
CA GLU A 216 10.03 9.50 0.20
C GLU A 216 11.13 10.19 1.01
N ARG A 217 11.37 9.78 2.26
CA ARG A 217 12.33 10.42 3.18
C ARG A 217 13.75 9.88 3.09
N HIS A 218 13.94 8.59 2.78
CA HIS A 218 15.25 7.93 2.84
C HIS A 218 15.54 7.11 1.59
N SER A 219 16.14 7.73 0.57
CA SER A 219 16.50 7.06 -0.69
C SER A 219 17.68 6.09 -0.58
N SER A 220 18.36 5.98 0.58
CA SER A 220 19.57 5.16 0.75
C SER A 220 19.58 4.17 1.92
N ASP A 221 18.84 4.42 3.00
CA ASP A 221 19.00 3.63 4.24
C ASP A 221 18.13 2.37 4.30
N TYR A 222 17.17 2.23 3.39
CA TYR A 222 16.11 1.21 3.48
C TYR A 222 16.46 -0.16 2.87
N ILE A 223 17.70 -0.38 2.43
CA ILE A 223 18.17 -1.69 1.91
C ILE A 223 18.29 -2.76 3.03
N ARG A 224 17.89 -2.47 4.29
CA ARG A 224 18.16 -3.35 5.44
C ARG A 224 16.97 -3.95 6.18
N SER A 225 15.83 -4.15 5.52
CA SER A 225 14.90 -5.20 5.94
C SER A 225 14.84 -6.27 4.85
N LYS A 226 15.31 -7.48 5.15
CA LYS A 226 15.16 -8.65 4.26
C LYS A 226 13.69 -9.15 4.22
N TYR A 227 12.78 -8.42 4.88
CA TYR A 227 11.39 -8.79 5.11
C TYR A 227 10.50 -7.54 5.10
N ASP A 228 9.88 -7.22 3.96
CA ASP A 228 9.02 -6.02 3.76
C ASP A 228 7.88 -5.83 4.79
N THR A 229 7.64 -6.85 5.62
CA THR A 229 6.63 -6.88 6.66
C THR A 229 7.12 -6.47 8.05
N THR A 230 8.42 -6.23 8.25
CA THR A 230 9.00 -5.86 9.56
C THR A 230 9.96 -4.68 9.45
N ILE A 231 9.81 -3.70 10.34
CA ILE A 231 10.62 -2.47 10.36
C ILE A 231 11.23 -2.32 11.76
N HIS A 232 12.56 -2.22 11.83
CA HIS A 232 13.29 -2.00 13.07
C HIS A 232 13.66 -0.52 13.20
N LEU A 233 13.31 0.09 14.32
CA LEU A 233 13.48 1.53 14.55
C LEU A 233 14.24 1.77 15.85
N SER A 234 15.01 2.85 15.88
CA SER A 234 15.78 3.24 17.05
C SER A 234 14.92 4.06 18.02
N PRO A 235 15.26 4.11 19.32
CA PRO A 235 14.54 4.94 20.30
C PRO A 235 14.49 6.43 19.90
N ALA A 236 15.46 6.93 19.14
CA ALA A 236 15.50 8.32 18.67
C ALA A 236 14.36 8.65 17.68
N ASP A 237 13.77 7.63 17.05
CA ASP A 237 12.68 7.80 16.08
C ASP A 237 11.31 7.89 16.78
N LEU A 238 11.21 7.53 18.07
CA LEU A 238 9.94 7.31 18.79
C LEU A 238 8.93 8.44 18.64
N ASP A 239 9.35 9.70 18.82
CA ASP A 239 8.45 10.85 18.74
C ASP A 239 7.99 11.13 17.31
N ARG A 240 8.89 10.98 16.33
CA ARG A 240 8.58 11.19 14.92
C ARG A 240 7.60 10.12 14.42
N GLU A 241 7.86 8.86 14.74
CA GLU A 241 7.02 7.74 14.35
C GLU A 241 5.68 7.77 15.11
N GLY A 242 5.72 8.03 16.42
CA GLY A 242 4.54 8.24 17.24
C GLY A 242 3.61 9.28 16.65
N LYS A 243 4.16 10.46 16.28
CA LYS A 243 3.39 11.52 15.62
C LYS A 243 2.76 11.04 14.32
N PHE A 244 3.52 10.43 13.42
CA PHE A 244 2.95 9.94 12.15
C PHE A 244 1.82 8.93 12.38
N HIS A 245 2.07 7.91 13.19
CA HIS A 245 1.12 6.83 13.42
C HIS A 245 -0.15 7.32 14.12
N PHE A 246 -0.02 8.11 15.18
CA PHE A 246 -1.18 8.69 15.87
C PHE A 246 -1.94 9.68 15.00
N GLN A 247 -1.30 10.41 14.08
CA GLN A 247 -2.00 11.30 13.15
C GLN A 247 -2.76 10.55 12.06
N ASN A 248 -2.37 9.32 11.75
CA ASN A 248 -2.98 8.53 10.67
C ASN A 248 -3.85 7.37 11.17
N LEU A 249 -3.88 7.11 12.48
CA LEU A 249 -4.74 6.11 13.13
C LEU A 249 -6.22 6.42 12.91
N LYS A 250 -7.00 5.43 12.44
CA LYS A 250 -8.38 5.66 11.99
C LYS A 250 -9.43 5.14 12.96
N GLU A 251 -9.25 3.92 13.46
CA GLU A 251 -10.36 3.16 14.05
C GLU A 251 -10.02 2.70 15.46
N TYR A 252 -8.84 2.12 15.67
CA TYR A 252 -8.56 1.37 16.88
C TYR A 252 -7.10 1.44 17.30
N GLY A 253 -6.86 1.64 18.60
CA GLY A 253 -5.54 1.52 19.20
C GLY A 253 -5.56 0.76 20.52
N PHE A 254 -4.58 -0.10 20.71
CA PHE A 254 -4.31 -0.71 22.01
C PHE A 254 -2.81 -0.66 22.28
N ALA A 255 -2.42 -0.25 23.47
CA ALA A 255 -1.04 -0.33 23.90
C ALA A 255 -0.96 -0.75 25.37
N THR A 256 0.07 -1.51 25.70
CA THR A 256 0.50 -1.70 27.07
C THR A 256 1.50 -0.61 27.46
N PHE A 257 1.74 -0.45 28.75
CA PHE A 257 2.82 0.37 29.26
C PHE A 257 3.34 -0.23 30.57
N MET A 258 4.64 -0.51 30.63
CA MET A 258 5.27 -1.09 31.81
C MET A 258 5.40 -0.07 32.95
N SER A 259 4.87 -0.39 34.14
CA SER A 259 4.90 0.52 35.29
C SER A 259 6.31 0.77 35.84
N GLY A 260 7.27 -0.10 35.54
CA GLY A 260 8.66 0.00 35.96
C GLY A 260 9.55 0.81 35.01
N SER A 261 9.04 1.26 33.86
CA SER A 261 9.72 2.21 32.97
C SER A 261 10.25 3.40 33.77
N LYS A 262 11.46 3.85 33.48
CA LYS A 262 12.15 4.89 34.28
C LYS A 262 12.20 6.24 33.59
N ASN A 263 12.41 6.24 32.27
CA ASN A 263 12.71 7.44 31.49
C ASN A 263 11.60 7.67 30.45
N TRP A 264 10.61 8.49 30.79
CA TRP A 264 9.64 9.01 29.84
C TRP A 264 9.08 10.34 30.33
N ASP A 265 8.50 11.11 29.42
CA ASP A 265 7.79 12.35 29.72
C ASP A 265 6.29 12.15 29.48
N PRO A 266 5.41 12.28 30.49
CA PRO A 266 3.97 12.22 30.30
C PRO A 266 3.40 13.25 29.33
N HIS A 267 4.13 14.33 29.02
CA HIS A 267 3.74 15.34 28.04
C HIS A 267 4.66 15.35 26.82
N GLY A 268 5.46 14.29 26.65
CA GLY A 268 6.26 14.08 25.45
C GLY A 268 5.38 13.88 24.21
N VAL A 269 5.97 14.12 23.03
CA VAL A 269 5.25 14.14 21.74
C VAL A 269 4.48 12.84 21.52
N TYR A 270 5.09 11.68 21.77
CA TYR A 270 4.43 10.38 21.65
C TYR A 270 3.09 10.33 22.43
N PHE A 271 3.09 10.76 23.70
CA PHE A 271 1.91 10.66 24.56
C PHE A 271 0.85 11.70 24.22
N GLU A 272 1.25 12.92 23.90
CA GLU A 272 0.32 13.97 23.48
C GLU A 272 -0.40 13.60 22.17
N GLU A 273 0.34 13.11 21.17
CA GLU A 273 -0.23 12.68 19.91
C GLU A 273 -1.16 11.47 20.12
N GLY A 274 -0.80 10.53 21.00
CA GLY A 274 -1.69 9.44 21.40
C GLY A 274 -3.01 9.91 22.02
N ARG A 275 -2.98 10.95 22.86
CA ARG A 275 -4.20 11.57 23.41
C ARG A 275 -5.01 12.33 22.37
N LYS A 276 -4.35 12.99 21.41
CA LYS A 276 -5.04 13.62 20.26
C LYS A 276 -5.74 12.56 19.41
N ALA A 277 -5.07 11.44 19.15
CA ALA A 277 -5.65 10.30 18.43
C ALA A 277 -6.84 9.71 19.20
N ALA A 278 -6.72 9.50 20.52
CA ALA A 278 -7.81 8.98 21.35
C ALA A 278 -9.07 9.86 21.28
N ARG A 279 -8.92 11.19 21.34
CA ARG A 279 -10.04 12.13 21.14
C ARG A 279 -10.65 12.05 19.75
N ARG A 280 -9.83 11.79 18.72
CA ARG A 280 -10.29 11.71 17.33
C ARG A 280 -11.04 10.42 17.03
N ILE A 281 -10.54 9.27 17.49
CA ILE A 281 -11.06 7.94 17.11
C ILE A 281 -11.98 7.32 18.16
N GLY A 282 -11.89 7.74 19.43
CA GLY A 282 -12.74 7.25 20.53
C GLY A 282 -12.46 5.82 21.03
N ASP A 283 -11.66 5.02 20.31
CA ASP A 283 -11.30 3.65 20.70
C ASP A 283 -9.78 3.44 20.80
N LEU A 284 -9.16 4.18 21.74
CA LEU A 284 -7.75 3.99 22.10
C LEU A 284 -7.64 3.53 23.55
N THR A 285 -7.05 2.36 23.75
CA THR A 285 -6.89 1.73 25.07
C THR A 285 -5.43 1.70 25.48
N ARG A 286 -5.16 2.05 26.74
CA ARG A 286 -3.86 1.83 27.37
C ARG A 286 -3.99 0.98 28.63
N VAL A 287 -3.21 -0.09 28.70
CA VAL A 287 -3.14 -0.95 29.89
C VAL A 287 -1.79 -0.77 30.57
N PHE A 288 -1.82 -0.29 31.81
CA PHE A 288 -0.62 -0.21 32.64
C PHE A 288 -0.36 -1.57 33.28
N LEU A 289 0.76 -2.18 32.91
CA LEU A 289 1.21 -3.46 33.44
C LEU A 289 2.05 -3.22 34.70
N VAL A 290 1.51 -3.61 35.84
CA VAL A 290 2.06 -3.32 37.15
C VAL A 290 3.06 -4.39 37.56
N GLU A 291 4.34 -4.02 37.58
CA GLU A 291 5.43 -4.89 38.03
C GLU A 291 5.47 -5.00 39.56
N ARG A 292 5.23 -3.89 40.24
CA ARG A 292 5.21 -3.81 41.71
C ARG A 292 4.13 -2.82 42.14
N LEU A 293 3.36 -3.14 43.16
CA LEU A 293 2.32 -2.23 43.69
C LEU A 293 2.88 -0.87 44.11
N SER A 294 4.15 -0.81 44.55
CA SER A 294 4.83 0.45 44.88
C SER A 294 4.98 1.39 43.67
N ASN A 295 4.96 0.88 42.43
CA ASN A 295 5.04 1.71 41.23
C ASN A 295 3.81 2.60 41.06
N LEU A 296 2.63 2.16 41.50
CA LEU A 296 1.38 2.94 41.46
C LEU A 296 1.42 4.18 42.37
N LYS A 297 2.40 4.25 43.29
CA LYS A 297 2.63 5.43 44.14
C LYS A 297 3.53 6.48 43.48
N ARG A 298 4.16 6.17 42.33
CA ARG A 298 5.04 7.12 41.63
C ARG A 298 4.23 8.27 41.04
N LYS A 299 4.64 9.51 41.36
CA LYS A 299 3.97 10.74 40.88
C LYS A 299 3.87 10.77 39.35
N ILE A 300 4.96 10.47 38.65
CA ILE A 300 5.03 10.47 37.18
C ILE A 300 4.06 9.47 36.54
N LEU A 301 3.86 8.29 37.15
CA LEU A 301 2.92 7.29 36.65
C LEU A 301 1.47 7.72 36.86
N LYS A 302 1.16 8.28 38.04
CA LYS A 302 -0.16 8.88 38.33
C LYS A 302 -0.47 10.03 37.37
N GLU A 303 0.52 10.86 37.06
CA GLU A 303 0.39 11.95 36.10
C GLU A 303 0.09 11.44 34.69
N GLN A 304 0.82 10.42 34.22
CA GLN A 304 0.52 9.76 32.94
C GLN A 304 -0.92 9.24 32.89
N ILE A 305 -1.34 8.45 33.89
CA ILE A 305 -2.69 7.87 33.93
C ILE A 305 -3.75 8.97 33.93
N LYS A 306 -3.56 10.02 34.75
CA LYS A 306 -4.47 11.16 34.81
C LYS A 306 -4.61 11.84 33.45
N ALA A 307 -3.48 12.13 32.82
CA ALA A 307 -3.46 12.84 31.57
C ALA A 307 -4.00 11.98 30.41
N ASP A 308 -3.82 10.66 30.46
CA ASP A 308 -4.43 9.73 29.50
C ASP A 308 -5.96 9.66 29.65
N LEU A 309 -6.48 9.60 30.89
CA LEU A 309 -7.92 9.67 31.16
C LEU A 309 -8.52 10.98 30.65
N GLN A 310 -7.89 12.12 30.95
CA GLN A 310 -8.28 13.44 30.44
C GLN A 310 -8.16 13.52 28.91
N GLY A 311 -7.20 12.78 28.35
CA GLY A 311 -6.99 12.63 26.92
C GLY A 311 -8.04 11.75 26.21
N GLY A 312 -8.99 11.16 26.94
CA GLY A 312 -10.04 10.31 26.37
C GLY A 312 -9.62 8.86 26.14
N LEU A 313 -8.45 8.43 26.64
CA LEU A 313 -8.05 7.02 26.55
C LEU A 313 -8.88 6.17 27.50
N LYS A 314 -9.19 4.94 27.08
CA LYS A 314 -9.67 3.90 27.97
C LYS A 314 -8.47 3.36 28.74
N VAL A 315 -8.38 3.67 30.02
CA VAL A 315 -7.24 3.25 30.85
C VAL A 315 -7.60 2.04 31.69
N TYR A 316 -6.70 1.06 31.70
CA TYR A 316 -6.80 -0.15 32.52
C TYR A 316 -5.49 -0.40 33.26
N ILE A 317 -5.56 -1.20 34.33
CA ILE A 317 -4.42 -1.63 35.12
C ILE A 317 -4.50 -3.16 35.29
N CYS A 318 -3.37 -3.86 35.14
CA CYS A 318 -3.25 -5.30 35.35
C CYS A 318 -1.93 -5.60 36.06
N MET A 319 -1.89 -6.56 37.00
CA MET A 319 -0.61 -7.05 37.49
C MET A 319 0.12 -7.78 36.35
N LEU A 320 1.43 -7.54 36.22
CA LEU A 320 2.23 -8.21 35.19
C LEU A 320 2.29 -9.73 35.44
N ASP A 321 2.34 -10.15 36.71
CA ASP A 321 2.39 -11.56 37.10
C ASP A 321 1.11 -12.33 36.70
N ASP A 322 -0.05 -11.66 36.64
CA ASP A 322 -1.32 -12.28 36.23
C ASP A 322 -1.36 -12.69 34.76
N ILE A 323 -0.46 -12.12 33.94
CA ILE A 323 -0.39 -12.37 32.51
C ILE A 323 0.89 -13.10 32.10
N ARG A 324 2.00 -13.00 32.84
CA ARG A 324 3.30 -13.62 32.51
C ARG A 324 3.23 -15.10 32.10
N ALA A 325 2.36 -15.89 32.73
CA ALA A 325 2.19 -17.31 32.41
C ALA A 325 1.70 -17.57 30.97
N HIS A 326 1.25 -16.55 30.27
CA HIS A 326 0.59 -16.66 28.98
C HIS A 326 1.44 -16.08 27.80
N GLY A 327 2.60 -15.45 28.05
CA GLY A 327 3.46 -14.90 26.99
C GLY A 327 4.63 -14.02 27.45
N ASP A 328 5.61 -13.80 26.55
CA ASP A 328 6.92 -13.20 26.84
C ASP A 328 7.07 -11.72 26.44
N GLU A 329 6.10 -11.15 25.72
CA GLU A 329 6.17 -9.81 25.12
C GLU A 329 5.14 -8.88 25.78
N PRO A 330 5.43 -8.33 26.97
CA PRO A 330 4.43 -7.57 27.72
C PRO A 330 4.24 -6.15 27.18
N ASP A 331 5.26 -5.54 26.55
CA ASP A 331 5.16 -4.16 26.05
C ASP A 331 5.02 -4.08 24.52
N PHE A 332 3.78 -3.86 24.07
CA PHE A 332 3.41 -3.78 22.68
C PHE A 332 2.20 -2.87 22.44
N GLY A 333 2.01 -2.47 21.18
CA GLY A 333 0.80 -1.80 20.71
C GLY A 333 0.28 -2.35 19.39
N ILE A 334 -1.05 -2.42 19.24
CA ILE A 334 -1.74 -2.83 18.02
C ILE A 334 -2.52 -1.62 17.50
N TRP A 335 -2.34 -1.29 16.22
CA TRP A 335 -2.87 -0.08 15.61
C TRP A 335 -3.66 -0.43 14.34
N ASP A 336 -4.96 -0.13 14.32
CA ASP A 336 -5.94 -0.47 13.26
C ASP A 336 -5.93 -1.97 12.82
N TYR A 337 -5.27 -2.84 13.60
CA TYR A 337 -4.89 -4.21 13.20
C TYR A 337 -4.05 -4.30 11.93
N ASP A 338 -3.38 -3.21 11.56
CA ASP A 338 -2.50 -3.14 10.40
C ASP A 338 -1.07 -3.56 10.75
N TYR A 339 -0.62 -3.29 11.97
CA TYR A 339 0.67 -3.71 12.48
C TYR A 339 0.70 -3.79 14.01
N LEU A 340 1.62 -4.60 14.50
CA LEU A 340 2.06 -4.68 15.89
C LEU A 340 3.32 -3.83 16.06
N CYS A 341 3.40 -3.01 17.10
CA CYS A 341 4.63 -2.41 17.57
C CYS A 341 5.08 -3.14 18.83
N THR A 342 6.27 -3.74 18.85
CA THR A 342 6.84 -4.40 20.04
C THR A 342 8.07 -3.65 20.50
N ILE A 343 8.17 -3.39 21.80
CA ILE A 343 9.32 -2.69 22.40
C ILE A 343 10.31 -3.72 22.93
N TYR A 344 11.58 -3.59 22.53
CA TYR A 344 12.66 -4.43 23.05
C TYR A 344 13.56 -3.62 23.96
N TYR A 345 13.81 -4.15 25.15
CA TYR A 345 14.66 -3.54 26.18
C TYR A 345 16.03 -4.22 26.25
N ASP A 346 17.04 -3.45 26.66
CA ASP A 346 18.35 -3.99 26.98
C ASP A 346 18.40 -4.60 28.40
N LYS A 347 19.56 -5.16 28.80
CA LYS A 347 19.75 -5.75 30.14
C LYS A 347 19.65 -4.73 31.28
N LYS A 348 19.72 -3.43 30.99
CA LYS A 348 19.59 -2.33 31.96
C LYS A 348 18.14 -1.86 32.09
N GLY A 349 17.25 -2.33 31.23
CA GLY A 349 15.84 -1.95 31.17
C GLY A 349 15.58 -0.68 30.34
N GLU A 350 16.53 -0.25 29.53
CA GLU A 350 16.36 0.87 28.60
C GLU A 350 15.87 0.37 27.24
N MET A 351 15.07 1.18 26.54
CA MET A 351 14.59 0.83 25.20
C MET A 351 15.79 0.71 24.25
N LYS A 352 15.96 -0.47 23.65
CA LYS A 352 17.01 -0.76 22.67
C LYS A 352 16.52 -0.46 21.25
N GLU A 353 15.33 -0.94 20.92
CA GLU A 353 14.68 -0.81 19.63
C GLU A 353 13.18 -1.03 19.78
N PHE A 354 12.41 -0.56 18.81
CA PHE A 354 11.02 -0.99 18.64
C PHE A 354 10.80 -1.48 17.22
N VAL A 355 9.97 -2.50 17.09
CA VAL A 355 9.76 -3.22 15.82
C VAL A 355 8.31 -3.10 15.42
N LEU A 356 8.07 -2.64 14.19
CA LEU A 356 6.76 -2.66 13.57
C LEU A 356 6.63 -3.93 12.72
N ASP A 357 5.58 -4.72 12.95
CA ASP A 357 5.36 -6.02 12.30
C ASP A 357 3.94 -6.12 11.76
N SER A 358 3.81 -6.27 10.44
CA SER A 358 2.53 -6.39 9.73
C SER A 358 2.16 -7.84 9.38
N ARG A 359 2.93 -8.83 9.84
CA ARG A 359 2.65 -10.24 9.55
C ARG A 359 1.35 -10.66 10.24
N LYS A 360 0.39 -11.16 9.45
CA LYS A 360 -0.93 -11.58 9.93
C LYS A 360 -0.88 -12.51 11.16
N GLN A 361 0.03 -13.49 11.16
CA GLN A 361 0.19 -14.43 12.28
C GLN A 361 0.61 -13.75 13.59
N VAL A 362 1.42 -12.69 13.51
CA VAL A 362 1.89 -11.92 14.66
C VAL A 362 0.76 -11.04 15.19
N ILE A 363 0.00 -10.40 14.31
CA ILE A 363 -1.18 -9.60 14.67
C ILE A 363 -2.24 -10.48 15.34
N GLU A 364 -2.51 -11.69 14.83
CA GLU A 364 -3.47 -12.63 15.44
C GLU A 364 -3.02 -13.12 16.82
N LYS A 365 -1.71 -13.36 17.01
CA LYS A 365 -1.14 -13.66 18.34
C LYS A 365 -1.36 -12.48 19.29
N ALA A 366 -1.07 -11.25 18.84
CA ALA A 366 -1.22 -10.05 19.64
C ALA A 366 -2.69 -9.75 20.01
N LYS A 367 -3.65 -10.04 19.11
CA LYS A 367 -5.10 -9.94 19.42
C LYS A 367 -5.50 -10.84 20.59
N ARG A 368 -5.08 -12.11 20.56
CA ARG A 368 -5.33 -13.05 21.68
C ARG A 368 -4.68 -12.55 22.97
N TRP A 369 -3.48 -11.99 22.85
CA TRP A 369 -2.74 -11.45 23.98
C TRP A 369 -3.46 -10.27 24.63
N ARG A 370 -3.89 -9.30 23.82
CA ARG A 370 -4.75 -8.20 24.24
C ARG A 370 -6.00 -8.70 24.96
N ASP A 371 -6.70 -9.70 24.43
CA ASP A 371 -7.94 -10.20 25.05
C ASP A 371 -7.70 -10.80 26.45
N ILE A 372 -6.59 -11.52 26.62
CA ILE A 372 -6.16 -12.03 27.93
C ILE A 372 -5.88 -10.88 28.89
N ILE A 373 -5.10 -9.88 28.45
CA ILE A 373 -4.76 -8.71 29.26
C ILE A 373 -6.02 -7.97 29.69
N LEU A 374 -6.92 -7.66 28.75
CA LEU A 374 -8.15 -6.93 29.05
C LEU A 374 -9.05 -7.69 30.04
N LYS A 375 -9.16 -9.01 29.91
CA LYS A 375 -9.92 -9.87 30.83
C LYS A 375 -9.35 -9.86 32.26
N LYS A 376 -8.03 -9.72 32.39
CA LYS A 376 -7.32 -9.66 33.68
C LYS A 376 -7.21 -8.24 34.25
N SER A 377 -7.44 -7.24 33.41
CA SER A 377 -7.29 -5.84 33.78
C SER A 377 -8.54 -5.25 34.46
N VAL A 378 -8.32 -4.23 35.27
CA VAL A 378 -9.38 -3.41 35.90
C VAL A 378 -9.42 -2.05 35.21
N ARG A 379 -10.60 -1.60 34.80
CA ARG A 379 -10.81 -0.29 34.18
C ARG A 379 -10.70 0.82 35.22
N ILE A 380 -10.02 1.91 34.87
CA ILE A 380 -9.88 3.10 35.69
C ILE A 380 -10.84 4.18 35.18
N HIS A 381 -11.69 4.69 36.08
CA HIS A 381 -12.57 5.82 35.85
C HIS A 381 -12.20 7.01 36.74
N ASN A 382 -11.83 6.73 38.00
CA ASN A 382 -11.34 7.71 38.95
C ASN A 382 -9.97 7.27 39.47
N LEU A 383 -8.94 8.07 39.17
CA LEU A 383 -7.54 7.73 39.42
C LEU A 383 -7.30 7.20 40.84
N ASP A 384 -7.56 8.02 41.86
CA ASP A 384 -7.16 7.68 43.22
C ASP A 384 -8.06 6.58 43.82
N LYS A 385 -9.38 6.67 43.60
CA LYS A 385 -10.33 5.67 44.12
C LYS A 385 -10.06 4.28 43.56
N ASP A 386 -9.86 4.17 42.25
CA ASP A 386 -9.73 2.88 41.59
C ASP A 386 -8.34 2.27 41.80
N ILE A 387 -7.28 3.09 41.85
CA ILE A 387 -5.94 2.62 42.22
C ILE A 387 -5.89 2.12 43.66
N ASP A 388 -6.47 2.84 44.62
CA ASP A 388 -6.48 2.42 46.02
C ASP A 388 -7.27 1.11 46.21
N LYS A 389 -8.39 0.98 45.49
CA LYS A 389 -9.17 -0.27 45.45
C LYS A 389 -8.34 -1.42 44.87
N PHE A 390 -7.63 -1.18 43.76
CA PHE A 390 -6.77 -2.17 43.13
C PHE A 390 -5.66 -2.64 44.08
N ILE A 391 -4.96 -1.71 44.74
CA ILE A 391 -3.90 -2.03 45.72
C ILE A 391 -4.46 -2.87 46.87
N LYS A 392 -5.60 -2.49 47.44
CA LYS A 392 -6.23 -3.25 48.54
C LYS A 392 -6.59 -4.68 48.12
N THR A 393 -7.15 -4.84 46.92
CA THR A 393 -7.56 -6.15 46.39
C THR A 393 -6.36 -7.07 46.16
N GLN A 394 -5.22 -6.52 45.74
CA GLN A 394 -3.98 -7.28 45.49
C GLN A 394 -3.14 -7.52 46.76
N SER A 395 -3.43 -6.81 47.85
CA SER A 395 -2.73 -6.95 49.14
C SER A 395 -3.50 -7.81 50.15
N SER A 396 -4.73 -8.20 49.81
CA SER A 396 -5.58 -9.12 50.58
C SER A 396 -5.43 -10.51 50.01
#